data_AF-A0A2D6MGH7-F1
#
_entry.id   AF-A0A2D6MGH7-F1
#
_cell.length_a   1.000
_cell.length_b   1.000
_cell.length_c   1.000
_cell.angle_alpha   90.00
_cell.angle_beta   90.00
_cell.angle_gamma   90.00
#
_symmetry.space_group_name_H-M   'P 1'
#
loop_
_entity.id
_entity.type
_entity.pdbx_description
1 polymer ?
#
loop_
_entity_poly.entity_id
_entity_poly.type
_entity_poly.pdbx_seq_one_letter_code
_entity_poly.pdbx_strand_id
1 'polypeptide(L)'
;MNKKELDWGVFEEATSYAENIIEEILYGLNDPTHVISGESRAVYEELDTFKWFEDKPLTDQKNKSFYVKLISMQQYRHMMWKKSHKNNCNKKTLSKWDKVMGTVR
;
A
#
# COMPACT_ATOMS: atom_id res chain seq x y z
N MET A 1 -9.62 14.10 23.02
CA MET A 1 -9.11 13.34 21.85
C MET A 1 -10.31 12.80 21.09
N ASN A 2 -10.60 13.30 19.89
CA ASN A 2 -11.65 12.70 19.05
C ASN A 2 -11.18 11.31 18.63
N LYS A 3 -11.96 10.27 18.94
CA LYS A 3 -11.72 8.93 18.41
C LYS A 3 -11.82 9.06 16.89
N LYS A 4 -10.72 8.80 16.17
CA LYS A 4 -10.77 8.66 14.71
C LYS A 4 -11.63 7.43 14.45
N GLU A 5 -12.85 7.65 13.98
CA GLU A 5 -13.75 6.57 13.58
C GLU A 5 -13.11 5.78 12.45
N LEU A 6 -13.28 4.46 12.50
CA LEU A 6 -12.81 3.56 11.46
C LEU A 6 -13.65 3.80 10.21
N ASP A 7 -13.00 4.25 9.14
CA ASP A 7 -13.61 4.36 7.82
C ASP A 7 -13.66 2.97 7.16
N TRP A 8 -14.81 2.29 7.27
CA TRP A 8 -14.99 0.93 6.74
C TRP A 8 -14.85 0.85 5.23
N GLY A 9 -15.28 1.87 4.48
CA GLY A 9 -15.15 1.87 3.02
C GLY A 9 -13.69 1.90 2.57
N VAL A 10 -12.85 2.69 3.23
CA VAL A 10 -11.40 2.71 2.96
C VAL A 10 -10.73 1.39 3.38
N PHE A 11 -11.24 0.73 4.41
CA PHE A 11 -10.72 -0.57 4.85
C PHE A 11 -11.04 -1.70 3.87
N GLU A 12 -12.24 -1.70 3.28
CA GLU A 12 -12.62 -2.63 2.21
C GLU A 12 -11.75 -2.44 0.97
N GLU A 13 -11.54 -1.18 0.55
CA GLU A 13 -10.65 -0.86 -0.58
C GLU A 13 -9.21 -1.33 -0.34
N ALA A 14 -8.68 -1.06 0.87
CA ALA A 14 -7.36 -1.54 1.26
C ALA A 14 -7.26 -3.07 1.28
N THR A 15 -8.37 -3.76 1.59
CA THR A 15 -8.42 -5.23 1.61
C THR A 15 -8.43 -5.83 0.22
N SER A 16 -9.26 -5.32 -0.68
CA SER A 16 -9.25 -5.76 -2.08
C SER A 16 -7.88 -5.53 -2.72
N TYR A 17 -7.23 -4.40 -2.42
CA TYR A 17 -5.88 -4.13 -2.90
C TYR A 17 -4.84 -5.12 -2.35
N ALA A 18 -4.94 -5.48 -1.06
CA ALA A 18 -4.07 -6.48 -0.44
C ALA A 18 -4.28 -7.88 -1.04
N GLU A 19 -5.53 -8.27 -1.33
CA GLU A 19 -5.85 -9.54 -1.99
C GLU A 19 -5.19 -9.63 -3.36
N ASN A 20 -5.31 -8.58 -4.18
CA ASN A 20 -4.70 -8.52 -5.50
C ASN A 20 -3.17 -8.69 -5.45
N ILE A 21 -2.49 -8.03 -4.50
CA ILE A 21 -1.04 -8.18 -4.31
C ILE A 21 -0.67 -9.62 -4.02
N ILE A 22 -1.36 -10.25 -3.06
CA ILE A 22 -1.04 -11.62 -2.65
C ILE A 22 -1.31 -12.61 -3.79
N GLU A 23 -2.37 -12.40 -4.56
CA GLU A 23 -2.67 -13.24 -5.71
C GLU A 23 -1.66 -13.09 -6.84
N GLU A 24 -1.21 -11.86 -7.10
CA GLU A 24 -0.15 -11.60 -8.09
C GLU A 24 1.17 -12.25 -7.68
N ILE A 25 1.55 -12.16 -6.39
CA ILE A 25 2.74 -12.85 -5.85
C ILE A 25 2.58 -14.37 -6.01
N LEU A 26 1.45 -14.94 -5.61
CA LEU A 26 1.19 -16.38 -5.75
C LEU A 26 1.23 -16.83 -7.21
N TYR A 27 0.72 -16.01 -8.12
CA TYR A 27 0.75 -16.30 -9.54
C TYR A 27 2.19 -16.28 -10.08
N GLY A 28 2.99 -15.27 -9.74
CA GLY A 28 4.41 -15.20 -10.10
C GLY A 28 5.27 -16.31 -9.50
N LEU A 29 4.90 -16.85 -8.33
CA LEU A 29 5.56 -18.03 -7.76
C LEU A 29 5.25 -19.32 -8.53
N ASN A 30 4.06 -19.44 -9.10
CA ASN A 30 3.64 -20.60 -9.89
C ASN A 30 4.09 -20.52 -11.35
N ASP A 31 4.15 -19.32 -11.92
CA ASP A 31 4.59 -19.06 -13.29
C ASP A 31 5.77 -18.08 -13.32
N PRO A 32 7.01 -18.55 -13.51
CA PRO A 32 8.19 -17.71 -13.52
C PRO A 32 8.26 -16.77 -14.74
N THR A 33 7.40 -16.94 -15.74
CA THR A 33 7.29 -16.00 -16.88
C THR A 33 6.39 -14.81 -16.57
N HIS A 34 5.60 -14.89 -15.52
CA HIS A 34 4.72 -13.81 -15.10
C HIS A 34 5.50 -12.70 -14.40
N VAL A 35 5.35 -11.48 -14.90
CA VAL A 35 5.96 -10.29 -14.30
C VAL A 35 4.98 -9.69 -13.31
N ILE A 36 5.32 -9.82 -12.02
CA ILE A 36 4.57 -9.16 -10.95
C ILE A 36 4.81 -7.64 -10.95
N SER A 37 3.82 -6.87 -10.53
CA SER A 37 3.92 -5.43 -10.36
C SER A 37 5.01 -5.02 -9.36
N GLY A 38 5.52 -3.79 -9.49
CA GLY A 38 6.55 -3.28 -8.59
C GLY A 38 6.11 -3.20 -7.13
N GLU A 39 4.81 -2.97 -6.89
CA GLU A 39 4.24 -2.92 -5.54
C GLU A 39 4.19 -4.33 -4.92
N SER A 40 3.71 -5.32 -5.68
CA SER A 40 3.71 -6.72 -5.26
C SER A 40 5.11 -7.25 -5.04
N ARG A 41 6.06 -6.87 -5.90
CA ARG A 41 7.48 -7.20 -5.74
C ARG A 41 8.07 -6.62 -4.46
N ALA A 42 7.80 -5.35 -4.17
CA ALA A 42 8.30 -4.72 -2.94
C ALA A 42 7.76 -5.41 -1.68
N VAL A 43 6.47 -5.79 -1.69
CA VAL A 43 5.86 -6.56 -0.59
C VAL A 43 6.50 -7.94 -0.45
N TYR A 44 6.71 -8.65 -1.56
CA TYR A 44 7.37 -9.95 -1.56
C TYR A 44 8.80 -9.86 -0.99
N GLU A 45 9.60 -8.92 -1.48
CA GLU A 45 10.98 -8.70 -1.02
C GLU A 45 11.05 -8.33 0.47
N GLU A 46 10.12 -7.51 0.97
CA GLU A 46 10.05 -7.16 2.40
C GLU A 46 9.73 -8.39 3.26
N LEU A 47 8.71 -9.16 2.89
CA LEU A 47 8.32 -10.37 3.63
C LEU A 47 9.42 -11.46 3.59
N ASP A 48 10.09 -11.59 2.45
CA ASP A 48 11.21 -12.53 2.28
C ASP A 48 12.45 -12.11 3.08
N THR A 49 12.75 -10.80 3.16
CA THR A 49 13.85 -10.25 3.96
C THR A 49 13.73 -10.63 5.43
N PHE A 50 12.51 -10.65 5.96
CA PHE A 50 12.24 -11.08 7.34
C PHE A 50 12.02 -12.59 7.49
N LYS A 51 12.17 -13.37 6.40
CA LYS A 51 11.95 -14.83 6.36
C LYS A 51 10.54 -15.24 6.78
N TRP A 52 9.54 -14.38 6.59
CA TRP A 52 8.17 -14.70 7.02
C TRP A 52 7.59 -15.90 6.28
N PHE A 53 8.02 -16.12 5.04
CA PHE A 53 7.59 -17.28 4.25
C PHE A 53 8.15 -18.62 4.77
N GLU A 54 9.26 -18.63 5.51
CA GLU A 54 9.81 -19.84 6.15
C GLU A 54 8.89 -20.28 7.31
N ASP A 55 8.47 -19.34 8.15
CA ASP A 55 7.61 -19.60 9.32
C ASP A 55 6.13 -19.78 8.93
N LYS A 56 5.68 -19.04 7.92
CA LYS A 56 4.29 -18.97 7.46
C LYS A 56 4.22 -19.00 5.93
N PRO A 57 4.22 -20.20 5.32
CA PRO A 57 4.16 -20.34 3.87
C PRO A 57 2.91 -19.68 3.28
N LEU A 58 3.09 -18.91 2.21
CA LEU A 58 2.02 -18.15 1.54
C LEU A 58 0.97 -19.07 0.87
N THR A 59 1.35 -20.32 0.59
CA THR A 59 0.50 -21.35 -0.03
C THR A 59 -0.59 -21.89 0.89
N ASP A 60 -0.44 -21.75 2.22
CA ASP A 60 -1.49 -22.10 3.16
C ASP A 60 -2.57 -21.01 3.19
N GLN A 61 -3.82 -21.39 2.96
CA GLN A 61 -4.97 -20.49 2.98
C GLN A 61 -5.10 -19.72 4.30
N LYS A 62 -4.75 -20.34 5.44
CA LYS A 62 -4.76 -19.65 6.73
C LYS A 62 -3.74 -18.51 6.77
N ASN A 63 -2.54 -18.76 6.25
CA ASN A 63 -1.48 -17.76 6.18
C ASN A 63 -1.82 -16.68 5.14
N LYS A 64 -2.41 -17.04 3.99
CA LYS A 64 -2.92 -16.09 2.99
C LYS A 64 -3.80 -15.03 3.66
N SER A 65 -4.78 -15.44 4.46
CA SER A 65 -5.68 -14.51 5.16
C SER A 65 -4.95 -13.59 6.15
N PHE A 66 -3.89 -14.08 6.80
CA PHE A 66 -3.06 -13.29 7.69
C PHE A 66 -2.26 -12.22 6.94
N TYR A 67 -1.65 -12.57 5.81
CA TYR A 67 -0.89 -11.62 4.98
C TYR A 67 -1.79 -10.56 4.35
N VAL A 68 -2.97 -10.96 3.85
CA VAL A 68 -3.98 -10.01 3.36
C VAL A 68 -4.28 -9.01 4.47
N LYS A 69 -4.64 -9.47 5.68
CA LYS A 69 -4.94 -8.58 6.80
C LYS A 69 -3.79 -7.64 7.17
N LEU A 70 -2.55 -8.13 7.15
CA LEU A 70 -1.36 -7.32 7.44
C LEU A 70 -1.22 -6.19 6.42
N ILE A 71 -1.27 -6.52 5.13
CA ILE A 71 -1.11 -5.56 4.03
C ILE A 71 -2.29 -4.59 4.02
N SER A 72 -3.53 -5.05 4.24
CA SER A 72 -4.72 -4.19 4.35
C SER A 72 -4.53 -3.13 5.43
N MET A 73 -3.98 -3.51 6.60
CA MET A 73 -3.76 -2.56 7.70
C MET A 73 -2.73 -1.48 7.33
N GLN A 74 -1.67 -1.85 6.62
CA GLN A 74 -0.65 -0.90 6.16
C GLN A 74 -1.21 0.03 5.08
N GLN A 75 -1.92 -0.52 4.10
CA GLN A 75 -2.53 0.24 3.01
C GLN A 75 -3.64 1.16 3.50
N TYR A 76 -4.45 0.70 4.44
CA TYR A 76 -5.45 1.54 5.12
C TYR A 76 -4.82 2.77 5.76
N ARG A 77 -3.70 2.60 6.48
CA ARG A 77 -2.97 3.74 7.09
C ARG A 77 -2.49 4.72 6.02
N HIS A 78 -1.95 4.22 4.91
CA HIS A 78 -1.49 5.05 3.80
C HIS A 78 -2.64 5.81 3.12
N MET A 79 -3.77 5.15 2.87
CA MET A 79 -4.96 5.75 2.29
C MET A 79 -5.57 6.81 3.22
N MET A 80 -5.66 6.54 4.52
CA MET A 80 -6.12 7.50 5.52
C MET A 80 -5.17 8.69 5.65
N TRP A 81 -3.86 8.46 5.57
CA TRP A 81 -2.86 9.52 5.51
C TRP A 81 -3.05 10.38 4.26
N LYS A 82 -3.16 9.77 3.07
CA LYS A 82 -3.45 10.47 1.82
C LYS A 82 -4.75 11.27 1.88
N LYS A 83 -5.85 10.69 2.41
CA LYS A 83 -7.16 11.34 2.54
C LYS A 83 -7.09 12.57 3.44
N SER A 84 -6.36 12.48 4.56
CA SER A 84 -6.16 13.63 5.46
C SER A 84 -5.20 14.69 4.89
N HIS A 85 -4.24 14.31 4.05
CA HIS A 85 -3.21 15.21 3.51
C HIS A 85 -3.49 15.71 2.08
N LYS A 86 -4.50 15.20 1.39
CA LYS A 86 -4.93 15.68 0.06
C LYS A 86 -5.27 17.18 0.08
N ASN A 87 -5.74 17.69 1.22
CA ASN A 87 -6.04 19.11 1.42
C ASN A 87 -4.79 20.00 1.58
N ASN A 88 -3.63 19.44 1.96
CA ASN A 88 -2.37 20.20 2.07
C ASN A 88 -1.53 20.19 0.78
N CYS A 89 -1.90 19.34 -0.19
CA CYS A 89 -1.26 19.29 -1.51
C CYS A 89 -1.89 20.25 -2.53
N ASN A 90 -2.84 21.10 -2.12
CA ASN A 90 -3.11 22.36 -2.81
C ASN A 90 -1.91 23.30 -2.61
N LYS A 91 -0.74 22.92 -3.13
CA LYS A 91 0.35 23.87 -3.35
C LYS A 91 -0.27 25.00 -4.17
N LYS A 92 -0.32 26.21 -3.61
CA LYS A 92 -0.69 27.42 -4.36
C LYS A 92 -0.02 27.32 -5.72
N THR A 93 -0.81 27.39 -6.79
CA THR A 93 -0.28 27.36 -8.15
C THR A 93 0.61 28.58 -8.31
N LEU A 94 1.92 28.41 -8.09
CA LEU A 94 2.88 29.49 -8.23
C LEU A 94 2.83 29.96 -9.69
N SER A 95 2.73 31.27 -9.89
CA SER A 95 2.81 31.82 -11.24
C SER A 95 4.18 31.50 -11.85
N LYS A 96 4.30 31.57 -13.18
CA LYS A 96 5.57 31.30 -13.87
C LYS A 96 6.72 32.15 -13.30
N TRP A 97 6.42 33.38 -12.88
CA TRP A 97 7.40 34.31 -12.29
C TRP A 97 7.78 33.95 -10.85
N ASP A 98 6.82 33.52 -10.03
CA ASP A 98 7.10 33.09 -8.65
C ASP A 98 7.99 31.83 -8.59
N LYS A 99 7.90 30.97 -9.61
CA LYS A 99 8.77 29.80 -9.76
C LYS A 99 10.20 30.16 -10.15
N VAL A 100 10.40 31.29 -10.84
CA VAL A 100 11.70 31.72 -11.38
C VAL A 100 12.43 32.62 -10.40
N MET A 101 11.73 33.58 -9.80
CA MET A 101 12.33 34.60 -8.94
C MET A 101 12.41 34.18 -7.47
N GLY A 102 11.71 33.10 -7.08
CA GLY A 102 11.39 32.81 -5.69
C GLY A 102 10.34 33.80 -5.16
N THR A 103 9.47 33.35 -4.27
CA THR A 103 8.49 34.24 -3.63
C THR A 103 9.22 35.25 -2.76
N VAL A 104 9.29 36.51 -3.21
CA VAL A 104 9.71 37.63 -2.37
C VAL A 104 8.55 37.91 -1.40
N ARG A 105 8.78 37.65 -0.11
CA ARG A 105 7.91 38.12 0.98
C ARG A 105 8.42 39.45 1.49
#